data_AF-A0A497GIE4-F1
#
_entry.id   AF-A0A497GIE4-F1
#
_cell.length_a   1.000
_cell.length_b   1.000
_cell.length_c   1.000
_cell.angle_alpha   90.00
_cell.angle_beta   90.00
_cell.angle_gamma   90.00
#
_symmetry.space_group_name_H-M   'P 1'
#
loop_
_entity.id
_entity.type
_entity.pdbx_description
1 polymer ?
#
loop_
_entity_poly.entity_id
_entity_poly.type
_entity_poly.pdbx_seq_one_letter_code
_entity_poly.pdbx_strand_id
1 'polypeptide(L)'
;MEYGKVDIGEFDVKSTPLLWYSFITGLNPSREPLRSMERTLTNPEAYVRRSLMSKLVHLLHKLHIDNLKKLWRIATSTGVLFKYVHTLRDYQLRDVKTIFDVVKPSIALFVPTYTPFIERKFLTLTNAIGNPRLEDEYTRIVWRNMKIRLRVALKFLRKCSNWKLFMVHFFFTDQLGHLYRGNTLKMFRIYIIAARIARLFKKICPPNTLFLIVSDHGMKVIPGTKYGDHSDYGFYSVNIPLGLGENIKIYDFTKIMKKLLACDI
;
A
#
# COMPACT_ATOMS: atom_id res chain seq x y z
N MET A 1 16.73 11.84 14.72
CA MET A 1 15.82 11.48 13.60
C MET A 1 16.69 11.20 12.39
N GLU A 2 16.35 10.14 11.66
CA GLU A 2 17.03 9.74 10.43
C GLU A 2 15.98 9.56 9.33
N TYR A 3 16.34 9.92 8.09
CA TYR A 3 15.47 9.76 6.93
C TYR A 3 16.33 9.60 5.68
N GLY A 4 15.78 8.93 4.67
CA GLY A 4 16.51 8.66 3.44
C GLY A 4 15.64 8.02 2.36
N LYS A 5 16.27 7.71 1.24
CA LYS A 5 15.64 6.95 0.15
C LYS A 5 15.70 5.46 0.46
N VAL A 6 14.65 4.74 0.05
CA VAL A 6 14.65 3.28 0.00
C VAL A 6 14.94 2.89 -1.44
N ASP A 7 15.97 2.09 -1.67
CA ASP A 7 16.33 1.65 -3.00
C ASP A 7 15.49 0.43 -3.40
N ILE A 8 14.76 0.59 -4.50
CA ILE A 8 13.91 -0.43 -5.13
C ILE A 8 14.25 -0.60 -6.63
N GLY A 9 15.43 -0.13 -7.05
CA GLY A 9 15.82 -0.11 -8.46
C GLY A 9 15.92 -1.49 -9.10
N GLU A 10 16.16 -2.54 -8.29
CA GLU A 10 16.25 -3.93 -8.75
C GLU A 10 14.89 -4.62 -8.99
N PHE A 11 13.79 -3.96 -8.65
CA PHE A 11 12.46 -4.48 -8.95
C PHE A 11 12.04 -4.04 -10.36
N ASP A 12 11.91 -5.03 -11.26
CA ASP A 12 11.38 -4.81 -12.62
C ASP A 12 9.97 -4.22 -12.56
N VAL A 13 9.11 -4.79 -11.70
CA VAL A 13 7.76 -4.30 -11.44
C VAL A 13 7.64 -3.63 -10.07
N LYS A 14 7.51 -2.30 -10.06
CA LYS A 14 7.40 -1.49 -8.82
C LYS A 14 5.98 -1.43 -8.29
N SER A 15 5.34 -2.58 -8.13
CA SER A 15 3.96 -2.65 -7.64
C SER A 15 3.90 -2.70 -6.11
N THR A 16 2.96 -1.96 -5.52
CA THR A 16 2.71 -1.95 -4.08
C THR A 16 2.60 -3.35 -3.47
N PRO A 17 1.86 -4.33 -4.04
CA PRO A 17 1.81 -5.67 -3.46
C PRO A 17 3.18 -6.35 -3.38
N LEU A 18 3.98 -6.26 -4.44
CA LEU A 18 5.30 -6.90 -4.51
C LEU A 18 6.29 -6.30 -3.50
N LEU A 19 6.29 -4.97 -3.45
CA LEU A 19 7.17 -4.20 -2.57
C LEU A 19 6.82 -4.42 -1.10
N TRP A 20 5.53 -4.44 -0.74
CA TRP A 20 5.09 -4.74 0.62
C TRP A 20 5.23 -6.21 1.01
N TYR A 21 5.09 -7.16 0.07
CA TYR A 21 5.49 -8.55 0.30
C TYR A 21 6.95 -8.63 0.73
N SER A 22 7.83 -7.96 -0.02
CA SER A 22 9.26 -7.91 0.27
C SER A 22 9.52 -7.25 1.63
N PHE A 23 8.84 -6.14 1.91
CA PHE A 23 8.95 -5.42 3.17
C PHE A 23 8.60 -6.27 4.39
N ILE A 24 7.52 -7.05 4.35
CA ILE A 24 7.01 -7.79 5.52
C ILE A 24 7.62 -9.19 5.67
N THR A 25 8.18 -9.76 4.60
CA THR A 25 8.78 -11.11 4.62
C THR A 25 10.31 -11.06 4.68
N GLY A 26 10.92 -10.00 4.16
CA GLY A 26 12.35 -9.91 3.95
C GLY A 26 12.85 -10.65 2.70
N LEU A 27 11.94 -11.14 1.85
CA LEU A 27 12.27 -11.86 0.62
C LEU A 27 12.29 -10.92 -0.58
N ASN A 28 13.14 -11.21 -1.57
CA ASN A 28 13.12 -10.53 -2.86
C ASN A 28 12.54 -11.48 -3.93
N PRO A 29 11.30 -11.27 -4.39
CA PRO A 29 10.65 -12.13 -5.38
C PRO A 29 11.37 -12.15 -6.73
N SER A 30 12.13 -11.11 -7.09
CA SER A 30 12.93 -11.06 -8.32
C SER A 30 14.13 -12.02 -8.29
N ARG A 31 14.55 -12.45 -7.09
CA ARG A 31 15.68 -13.36 -6.85
C ARG A 31 15.25 -14.79 -6.48
N GLU A 32 13.94 -15.04 -6.44
CA GLU A 32 13.35 -16.34 -6.11
C GLU A 32 12.55 -16.92 -7.30
N PRO A 33 12.16 -18.22 -7.27
CA PRO A 33 11.30 -18.84 -8.29
C PRO A 33 9.92 -18.16 -8.48
N LEU A 34 9.63 -17.11 -7.70
CA LEU A 34 8.42 -16.28 -7.73
C LEU A 34 8.26 -15.46 -9.03
N ARG A 35 9.24 -15.48 -9.94
CA ARG A 35 9.15 -14.89 -11.31
C ARG A 35 7.88 -15.27 -12.07
N SER A 36 7.31 -16.46 -11.82
CA SER A 36 6.05 -16.88 -12.48
C SER A 36 4.85 -15.97 -12.12
N MET A 37 4.85 -15.34 -10.95
CA MET A 37 3.76 -14.49 -10.46
C MET A 37 3.86 -13.04 -10.99
N GLU A 38 5.08 -12.56 -11.24
CA GLU A 38 5.36 -11.27 -11.88
C GLU A 38 4.80 -11.20 -13.31
N ARG A 39 4.86 -12.31 -14.05
CA ARG A 39 4.25 -12.45 -15.39
C ARG A 39 2.72 -12.36 -15.40
N THR A 40 2.05 -12.68 -14.29
CA THR A 40 0.59 -12.56 -14.20
C THR A 40 0.14 -11.12 -13.95
N LEU A 41 0.95 -10.35 -13.21
CA LEU A 41 0.71 -8.92 -12.90
C LEU A 41 0.81 -8.01 -14.14
N THR A 42 1.61 -8.40 -15.12
CA THR A 42 1.88 -7.64 -16.35
C THR A 42 1.07 -8.13 -17.55
N ASN A 43 0.17 -9.10 -17.39
CA ASN A 43 -0.65 -9.61 -18.49
C ASN A 43 -1.64 -8.52 -18.99
N PRO A 44 -1.50 -8.02 -20.23
CA PRO A 44 -2.37 -6.98 -20.78
C PRO A 44 -3.85 -7.38 -20.82
N GLU A 45 -4.16 -8.65 -21.06
CA GLU A 45 -5.55 -9.13 -21.09
C GLU A 45 -6.23 -9.02 -19.72
N ALA A 46 -5.49 -9.29 -18.65
CA ALA A 46 -6.00 -9.14 -17.28
C ALA A 46 -6.33 -7.67 -16.97
N TYR A 47 -5.53 -6.74 -17.47
CA TYR A 47 -5.77 -5.31 -17.32
C TYR A 47 -7.03 -4.85 -18.07
N VAL A 48 -7.23 -5.32 -19.30
CA VAL A 48 -8.43 -5.05 -20.10
C VAL A 48 -9.68 -5.59 -19.42
N ARG A 49 -9.67 -6.86 -18.98
CA ARG A 49 -10.79 -7.48 -18.24
C ARG A 49 -11.14 -6.70 -16.97
N ARG A 50 -10.13 -6.22 -16.22
CA ARG A 50 -10.32 -5.37 -15.04
C ARG A 50 -10.94 -4.02 -15.38
N SER A 51 -10.48 -3.36 -16.45
CA SER A 51 -11.04 -2.08 -16.88
C SER A 51 -12.52 -2.23 -17.25
N LEU A 52 -12.85 -3.23 -18.09
CA LEU A 52 -14.22 -3.54 -18.51
C LEU A 52 -15.13 -3.85 -17.33
N MET A 53 -14.68 -4.71 -16.40
CA MET A 53 -15.48 -5.04 -15.23
C MET A 53 -15.65 -3.84 -14.30
N SER A 54 -14.62 -3.01 -14.10
CA SER A 54 -14.79 -1.80 -13.29
C SER A 54 -15.78 -0.83 -13.94
N LYS A 55 -15.83 -0.74 -15.28
CA LYS A 55 -16.88 0.03 -15.98
C LYS A 55 -18.26 -0.55 -15.72
N LEU A 56 -18.43 -1.87 -15.85
CA LEU A 56 -19.69 -2.57 -15.57
C LEU A 56 -20.14 -2.34 -14.12
N VAL A 57 -19.25 -2.58 -13.17
CA VAL A 57 -19.51 -2.43 -11.73
C VAL A 57 -19.84 -0.97 -11.36
N HIS A 58 -19.19 0.00 -11.99
CA HIS A 58 -19.51 1.41 -11.83
C HIS A 58 -20.87 1.78 -12.42
N LEU A 59 -21.22 1.24 -13.60
CA LEU A 59 -22.54 1.41 -14.20
C LEU A 59 -23.64 0.83 -13.31
N LEU A 60 -23.49 -0.42 -12.88
CA LEU A 60 -24.45 -1.08 -11.99
C LEU A 60 -24.61 -0.32 -10.66
N HIS A 61 -23.53 0.26 -10.13
CA HIS A 61 -23.59 1.12 -8.94
C HIS A 61 -24.41 2.39 -9.19
N LYS A 62 -24.25 3.04 -10.35
CA LYS A 62 -25.07 4.21 -10.75
C LYS A 62 -26.54 3.86 -10.93
N LEU A 63 -26.82 2.65 -11.38
CA LEU A 63 -28.18 2.12 -11.57
C LEU A 63 -28.81 1.62 -10.26
N HIS A 64 -28.15 1.80 -9.10
CA HIS A 64 -28.63 1.33 -7.79
C HIS A 64 -28.93 -0.17 -7.74
N ILE A 65 -28.24 -0.97 -8.57
CA ILE A 65 -28.41 -2.42 -8.56
C ILE A 65 -27.67 -2.99 -7.35
N ASP A 66 -28.44 -3.53 -6.41
CA ASP A 66 -27.92 -4.17 -5.21
C ASP A 66 -27.24 -5.51 -5.53
N ASN A 67 -26.43 -6.02 -4.59
CA ASN A 67 -25.59 -7.24 -4.71
C ASN A 67 -24.30 -7.15 -5.54
N LEU A 68 -23.84 -5.95 -5.91
CA LEU A 68 -22.54 -5.76 -6.57
C LEU A 68 -21.36 -6.35 -5.79
N LYS A 69 -21.45 -6.40 -4.46
CA LYS A 69 -20.45 -7.05 -3.60
C LYS A 69 -20.32 -8.54 -3.89
N LYS A 70 -21.44 -9.23 -4.12
CA LYS A 70 -21.46 -10.67 -4.40
C LYS A 70 -20.88 -10.93 -5.79
N LEU A 71 -21.26 -10.10 -6.77
CA LEU A 71 -20.73 -10.16 -8.14
C LEU A 71 -19.21 -9.95 -8.17
N TRP A 72 -18.71 -8.90 -7.49
CA TRP A 72 -17.28 -8.63 -7.39
C TRP A 72 -16.54 -9.77 -6.69
N ARG A 73 -17.06 -10.26 -5.56
CA ARG A 73 -16.48 -11.40 -4.84
C ARG A 73 -16.41 -12.66 -5.71
N ILE A 74 -17.49 -13.00 -6.41
CA ILE A 74 -17.53 -14.15 -7.32
C ILE A 74 -16.45 -13.98 -8.39
N ALA A 75 -16.45 -12.84 -9.09
CA ALA A 75 -15.53 -12.60 -10.19
C ALA A 75 -14.05 -12.48 -9.75
N THR A 76 -13.77 -12.12 -8.49
CA THR A 76 -12.41 -12.18 -7.92
C THR A 76 -12.04 -13.60 -7.51
N SER A 77 -12.99 -14.36 -6.93
CA SER A 77 -12.77 -15.75 -6.48
C SER A 77 -12.62 -16.76 -7.62
N THR A 78 -13.25 -16.51 -8.77
CA THR A 78 -13.17 -17.36 -9.97
C THR A 78 -11.96 -17.03 -10.86
N GLY A 79 -11.12 -16.07 -10.46
CA GLY A 79 -9.94 -15.67 -11.23
C GLY A 79 -10.24 -14.84 -12.49
N VAL A 80 -11.51 -14.54 -12.77
CA VAL A 80 -11.95 -13.74 -13.93
C VAL A 80 -11.38 -12.31 -13.90
N LEU A 81 -11.12 -11.76 -12.71
CA LEU A 81 -10.73 -10.36 -12.51
C LEU A 81 -9.34 -10.09 -11.96
N PHE A 82 -8.49 -11.13 -11.84
CA PHE A 82 -7.19 -11.15 -11.16
C PHE A 82 -7.23 -11.97 -9.87
N LYS A 83 -6.30 -12.91 -9.72
CA LYS A 83 -5.94 -13.49 -8.42
C LYS A 83 -4.85 -12.59 -7.84
N TYR A 84 -5.14 -11.88 -6.75
CA TYR A 84 -4.06 -11.24 -5.99
C TYR A 84 -3.05 -12.31 -5.61
N VAL A 85 -1.81 -12.09 -6.04
CA VAL A 85 -0.65 -12.93 -5.72
C VAL A 85 0.08 -12.28 -4.55
N HIS A 86 0.75 -13.11 -3.75
CA HIS A 86 1.26 -12.72 -2.43
C HIS A 86 0.09 -12.28 -1.56
N THR A 87 -0.79 -13.22 -1.21
CA THR A 87 -1.81 -13.02 -0.18
C THR A 87 -1.40 -13.72 1.10
N LEU A 88 -2.02 -13.38 2.22
CA LEU A 88 -1.87 -14.15 3.47
C LEU A 88 -2.07 -15.66 3.25
N ARG A 89 -3.00 -16.05 2.37
CA ARG A 89 -3.21 -17.45 2.01
C ARG A 89 -2.01 -18.04 1.28
N ASP A 90 -1.41 -17.30 0.35
CA ASP A 90 -0.20 -17.77 -0.35
C ASP A 90 0.98 -17.91 0.62
N TYR A 91 1.09 -17.04 1.62
CA TYR A 91 2.11 -17.15 2.67
C TYR A 91 1.92 -18.41 3.50
N GLN A 92 0.69 -18.68 3.93
CA GLN A 92 0.36 -19.88 4.71
C GLN A 92 0.62 -21.17 3.92
N LEU A 93 0.23 -21.22 2.65
CA LEU A 93 0.43 -22.40 1.80
C LEU A 93 1.90 -22.70 1.53
N ARG A 94 2.78 -21.70 1.63
CA ARG A 94 4.22 -21.80 1.34
C ARG A 94 5.10 -21.69 2.57
N ASP A 95 4.49 -21.68 3.75
CA ASP A 95 5.14 -21.43 5.05
C ASP A 95 6.06 -20.19 5.09
N VAL A 96 5.66 -19.13 4.40
CA VAL A 96 6.40 -17.85 4.42
C VAL A 96 6.01 -17.07 5.67
N LYS A 97 6.95 -16.89 6.60
CA LYS A 97 6.73 -16.07 7.81
C LYS A 97 6.89 -14.59 7.52
N THR A 98 5.93 -13.80 7.98
CA THR A 98 6.02 -12.33 7.98
C THR A 98 6.58 -11.81 9.29
N ILE A 99 6.90 -10.51 9.33
CA ILE A 99 7.25 -9.78 10.56
C ILE A 99 6.15 -9.91 11.64
N PHE A 100 4.88 -10.00 11.24
CA PHE A 100 3.75 -10.12 12.18
C PHE A 100 3.64 -11.51 12.81
N ASP A 101 4.15 -12.54 12.14
CA ASP A 101 4.21 -13.90 12.67
C ASP A 101 5.30 -14.03 13.74
N VAL A 102 6.38 -13.26 13.60
CA VAL A 102 7.56 -13.27 14.49
C VAL A 102 7.39 -12.30 15.66
N VAL A 103 6.95 -11.06 15.41
CA VAL A 103 6.79 -10.04 16.44
C VAL A 103 5.35 -10.07 16.95
N LYS A 104 5.16 -10.57 18.18
CA LYS A 104 3.85 -10.67 18.83
C LYS A 104 3.86 -10.04 20.22
N PRO A 105 2.74 -9.45 20.66
CA PRO A 105 1.52 -9.18 19.90
C PRO A 105 1.70 -8.08 18.85
N SER A 106 1.09 -8.26 17.67
CA SER A 106 1.14 -7.28 16.57
C SER A 106 -0.24 -6.89 16.05
N ILE A 107 -0.35 -5.66 15.55
CA ILE A 107 -1.54 -5.09 14.92
C ILE A 107 -1.16 -4.67 13.50
N ALA A 108 -1.76 -5.31 12.50
CA ALA A 108 -1.59 -5.00 11.09
C ALA A 108 -2.91 -4.50 10.49
N LEU A 109 -2.95 -3.25 10.03
CA LEU A 109 -4.14 -2.62 9.48
C LEU A 109 -3.91 -2.19 8.03
N PHE A 110 -4.71 -2.74 7.12
CA PHE A 110 -4.70 -2.41 5.69
C PHE A 110 -3.35 -2.65 5.00
N VAL A 111 -2.47 -3.47 5.59
CA VAL A 111 -1.16 -3.80 5.04
C VAL A 111 -1.38 -4.56 3.73
N PRO A 112 -0.87 -4.05 2.59
CA PRO A 112 -1.00 -4.74 1.31
C PRO A 112 -0.51 -6.17 1.44
N THR A 113 -1.14 -7.11 0.73
CA THR A 113 -0.84 -8.56 0.75
C THR A 113 -1.17 -9.32 2.03
N TYR A 114 -1.08 -8.68 3.20
CA TYR A 114 -1.25 -9.33 4.49
C TYR A 114 -2.67 -9.20 5.03
N THR A 115 -3.19 -7.98 5.12
CA THR A 115 -4.55 -7.75 5.59
C THR A 115 -5.49 -7.72 4.38
N PRO A 116 -6.47 -8.65 4.26
CA PRO A 116 -7.41 -8.62 3.15
C PRO A 116 -8.19 -7.31 3.18
N PHE A 117 -7.98 -6.45 2.19
CA PHE A 117 -8.77 -5.26 2.02
C PHE A 117 -9.25 -5.13 0.59
N ILE A 118 -10.56 -5.34 0.43
CA ILE A 118 -11.29 -4.96 -0.77
C ILE A 118 -11.46 -3.44 -0.66
N GLU A 119 -10.56 -2.67 -1.30
CA GLU A 119 -10.93 -1.30 -1.63
C GLU A 119 -12.25 -1.37 -2.38
N ARG A 120 -13.28 -0.69 -1.86
CA ARG A 120 -14.55 -0.53 -2.58
C ARG A 120 -14.34 0.44 -3.75
N LYS A 121 -13.49 0.05 -4.70
CA LYS A 121 -13.21 0.78 -5.92
C LYS A 121 -14.11 0.22 -7.00
N PHE A 122 -15.36 0.70 -7.00
CA PHE A 122 -16.22 0.56 -8.17
C PHE A 122 -15.59 1.31 -9.36
N LEU A 123 -14.87 2.41 -9.09
CA LEU A 123 -14.07 3.17 -10.03
C LEU A 123 -12.56 2.94 -9.80
N THR A 124 -11.87 2.44 -10.84
CA THR A 124 -10.40 2.30 -10.84
C THR A 124 -9.73 3.59 -11.34
N LEU A 125 -8.46 3.78 -10.97
CA LEU A 125 -7.64 4.89 -11.48
C LEU A 125 -7.59 4.88 -13.01
N THR A 126 -7.33 3.72 -13.60
CA THR A 126 -7.33 3.49 -15.05
C THR A 126 -8.59 4.01 -15.74
N ASN A 127 -9.75 3.78 -15.11
CA ASN A 127 -11.03 4.23 -15.67
C ASN A 127 -11.30 5.72 -15.41
N ALA A 128 -10.60 6.34 -14.47
CA ALA A 128 -10.79 7.74 -14.11
C ALA A 128 -9.87 8.69 -14.90
N ILE A 129 -8.62 8.29 -15.15
CA ILE A 129 -7.61 9.11 -15.84
C ILE A 129 -8.13 9.61 -17.19
N GLY A 130 -7.96 10.91 -17.46
CA GLY A 130 -8.36 11.54 -18.72
C GLY A 130 -9.81 12.01 -18.76
N ASN A 131 -10.64 11.65 -17.77
CA ASN A 131 -12.01 12.13 -17.66
C ASN A 131 -12.20 12.98 -16.39
N PRO A 132 -12.32 14.32 -16.49
CA PRO A 132 -12.38 15.20 -15.32
C PRO A 132 -13.46 14.82 -14.29
N ARG A 133 -14.64 14.40 -14.75
CA ARG A 133 -15.75 13.99 -13.86
C ARG A 133 -15.40 12.72 -13.09
N LEU A 134 -14.77 11.75 -13.73
CA LEU A 134 -14.36 10.49 -13.09
C LEU A 134 -13.12 10.69 -12.20
N GLU A 135 -12.19 11.56 -12.55
CA GLU A 135 -11.07 11.95 -11.68
C GLU A 135 -11.56 12.55 -10.35
N ASP A 136 -12.55 13.43 -10.41
CA ASP A 136 -13.15 14.05 -9.23
C ASP A 136 -13.92 13.03 -8.37
N GLU A 137 -14.63 12.10 -9.01
CA GLU A 137 -15.29 11.00 -8.31
C GLU A 137 -14.28 10.06 -7.64
N TYR A 138 -13.22 9.68 -8.36
CA TYR A 138 -12.13 8.86 -7.83
C TYR A 138 -11.47 9.54 -6.63
N THR A 139 -11.17 10.83 -6.73
CA THR A 139 -10.58 11.63 -5.65
C THR A 139 -11.45 11.65 -4.41
N ARG A 140 -12.78 11.81 -4.56
CA ARG A 140 -13.72 11.72 -3.43
C ARG A 140 -13.71 10.35 -2.75
N ILE A 141 -13.64 9.27 -3.54
CA ILE A 141 -13.54 7.90 -3.02
C ILE A 141 -12.23 7.70 -2.25
N VAL A 142 -11.09 8.16 -2.80
CA VAL A 142 -9.78 8.06 -2.15
C VAL A 142 -9.79 8.78 -0.79
N TRP A 143 -10.30 10.01 -0.73
CA TRP A 143 -10.40 10.75 0.53
C TRP A 143 -11.36 10.10 1.53
N ARG A 144 -12.49 9.55 1.08
CA ARG A 144 -13.41 8.80 1.93
C ARG A 144 -12.73 7.57 2.54
N ASN A 145 -12.00 6.80 1.73
CA ASN A 145 -11.26 5.63 2.18
C ASN A 145 -10.14 6.00 3.16
N MET A 146 -9.40 7.08 2.90
CA MET A 146 -8.40 7.62 3.83
C MET A 146 -9.02 7.95 5.20
N LYS A 147 -10.14 8.68 5.22
CA LYS A 147 -10.85 9.04 6.47
C LYS A 147 -11.29 7.80 7.26
N ILE A 148 -11.81 6.78 6.58
CA ILE A 148 -12.20 5.51 7.22
C ILE A 148 -10.98 4.81 7.82
N ARG A 149 -9.89 4.66 7.05
CA ARG A 149 -8.64 4.04 7.51
C ARG A 149 -8.07 4.77 8.73
N LEU A 150 -8.04 6.11 8.68
CA LEU A 150 -7.58 6.94 9.79
C LEU A 150 -8.40 6.69 11.05
N ARG A 151 -9.74 6.69 10.96
CA ARG A 151 -10.62 6.42 12.11
C ARG A 151 -10.38 5.04 12.71
N VAL A 152 -10.29 4.00 11.87
CA VAL A 152 -10.04 2.63 12.34
C VAL A 152 -8.67 2.53 13.00
N ALA A 153 -7.63 3.05 12.37
CA ALA A 153 -6.28 2.98 12.90
C ALA A 153 -6.14 3.71 14.23
N LEU A 154 -6.72 4.92 14.36
CA LEU A 154 -6.74 5.64 15.63
C LEU A 154 -7.56 4.92 16.73
N LYS A 155 -8.62 4.21 16.36
CA LYS A 155 -9.41 3.40 17.30
C LYS A 155 -8.56 2.26 17.88
N PHE A 156 -7.84 1.53 17.03
CA PHE A 156 -6.98 0.42 17.48
C PHE A 156 -5.78 0.93 18.26
N LEU A 157 -5.13 2.00 17.80
CA LEU A 157 -3.96 2.58 18.47
C LEU A 157 -4.27 3.05 19.90
N ARG A 158 -5.48 3.59 20.14
CA ARG A 158 -5.90 4.03 21.48
C ARG A 158 -6.38 2.91 22.39
N LYS A 159 -6.99 1.84 21.83
CA LYS A 159 -7.58 0.75 22.61
C LYS A 159 -6.57 -0.31 23.02
N CYS A 160 -5.53 -0.51 22.22
CA CYS A 160 -4.53 -1.54 22.43
C CYS A 160 -3.20 -0.85 22.67
N SER A 161 -2.66 -0.91 23.89
CA SER A 161 -1.33 -0.36 24.23
C SER A 161 -0.26 -1.44 24.38
N ASN A 162 -0.65 -2.72 24.37
CA ASN A 162 0.25 -3.85 24.64
C ASN A 162 0.89 -4.45 23.37
N TRP A 163 0.76 -3.83 22.20
CA TRP A 163 1.39 -4.31 20.96
C TRP A 163 2.90 -4.08 21.01
N LYS A 164 3.68 -5.07 20.52
CA LYS A 164 5.11 -4.91 20.18
C LYS A 164 5.29 -4.29 18.78
N LEU A 165 4.33 -4.51 17.88
CA LEU A 165 4.33 -3.94 16.52
C LEU A 165 2.95 -3.43 16.12
N PHE A 166 2.86 -2.16 15.74
CA PHE A 166 1.67 -1.57 15.12
C PHE A 166 2.02 -1.06 13.74
N MET A 167 1.32 -1.55 12.71
CA MET A 167 1.52 -1.14 11.34
C MET A 167 0.19 -0.80 10.66
N VAL A 168 0.17 0.34 9.99
CA VAL A 168 -0.98 0.80 9.19
C VAL A 168 -0.50 1.33 7.85
N HIS A 169 -1.18 0.94 6.77
CA HIS A 169 -0.90 1.45 5.44
C HIS A 169 -1.97 2.45 4.95
N PHE A 170 -1.51 3.55 4.34
CA PHE A 170 -2.35 4.58 3.75
C PHE A 170 -2.02 4.75 2.26
N PHE A 171 -2.98 4.43 1.40
CA PHE A 171 -2.77 4.38 -0.06
C PHE A 171 -3.00 5.72 -0.79
N PHE A 172 -3.45 6.76 -0.09
CA PHE A 172 -3.96 7.98 -0.76
C PHE A 172 -2.86 8.79 -1.45
N THR A 173 -1.62 8.74 -0.95
CA THR A 173 -0.48 9.46 -1.53
C THR A 173 -0.10 8.87 -2.89
N ASP A 174 -0.12 7.55 -3.01
CA ASP A 174 0.03 6.83 -4.28
C ASP A 174 -1.13 7.17 -5.25
N GLN A 175 -2.37 6.93 -4.80
CA GLN A 175 -3.57 7.08 -5.62
C GLN A 175 -3.78 8.49 -6.16
N LEU A 176 -3.53 9.51 -5.33
CA LEU A 176 -3.62 10.91 -5.75
C LEU A 176 -2.33 11.37 -6.42
N GLY A 177 -1.19 10.72 -6.15
CA GLY A 177 0.07 10.93 -6.86
C GLY A 177 -0.09 10.66 -8.35
N HIS A 178 -0.70 9.54 -8.72
CA HIS A 178 -1.00 9.26 -10.13
C HIS A 178 -1.86 10.32 -10.81
N LEU A 179 -2.81 10.94 -10.11
CA LEU A 179 -3.67 11.98 -10.69
C LEU A 179 -3.01 13.35 -10.78
N TYR A 180 -2.18 13.68 -9.80
CA TYR A 180 -1.78 15.06 -9.54
C TYR A 180 -0.28 15.29 -9.47
N ARG A 181 0.58 14.32 -9.79
CA ARG A 181 2.03 14.50 -9.61
C ARG A 181 2.59 15.74 -10.31
N GLY A 182 2.11 16.05 -11.52
CA GLY A 182 2.47 17.27 -12.26
C GLY A 182 1.82 18.55 -11.72
N ASN A 183 0.89 18.46 -10.77
CA ASN A 183 0.30 19.58 -10.07
C ASN A 183 0.93 19.75 -8.68
N THR A 184 2.02 20.53 -8.62
CA THR A 184 2.83 20.75 -7.41
C THR A 184 2.01 21.25 -6.22
N LEU A 185 1.06 22.17 -6.44
CA LEU A 185 0.22 22.72 -5.37
C LEU A 185 -0.71 21.65 -4.75
N LYS A 186 -1.36 20.83 -5.59
CA LYS A 186 -2.19 19.71 -5.09
C LYS A 186 -1.34 18.69 -4.34
N MET A 187 -0.17 18.33 -4.88
CA MET A 187 0.74 17.40 -4.20
C MET A 187 1.23 17.94 -2.86
N PHE A 188 1.60 19.21 -2.79
CA PHE A 188 2.01 19.84 -1.54
C PHE A 188 0.91 19.72 -0.47
N ARG A 189 -0.35 20.02 -0.82
CA ARG A 189 -1.50 19.86 0.09
C ARG A 189 -1.69 18.41 0.55
N ILE A 190 -1.51 17.44 -0.33
CA ILE A 190 -1.60 16.00 -0.01
C ILE A 190 -0.51 15.61 1.01
N TYR A 191 0.73 16.04 0.80
CA TYR A 191 1.84 15.75 1.72
C TYR A 191 1.71 16.47 3.07
N ILE A 192 1.15 17.68 3.10
CA ILE A 192 0.79 18.34 4.37
C ILE A 192 -0.23 17.51 5.15
N ILE A 193 -1.22 16.91 4.49
CA ILE A 193 -2.18 16.01 5.14
C ILE A 193 -1.48 14.75 5.66
N ALA A 194 -0.60 14.13 4.87
CA ALA A 194 0.20 12.99 5.31
C ALA A 194 1.05 13.31 6.56
N ALA A 195 1.72 14.46 6.57
CA ALA A 195 2.51 14.92 7.71
C ALA A 195 1.64 15.17 8.96
N ARG A 196 0.44 15.73 8.80
CA ARG A 196 -0.52 15.90 9.90
C ARG A 196 -1.00 14.57 10.47
N ILE A 197 -1.25 13.58 9.62
CA ILE A 197 -1.59 12.21 10.06
C ILE A 197 -0.43 11.62 10.84
N ALA A 198 0.80 11.65 10.32
CA ALA A 198 1.97 11.13 11.03
C ALA A 198 2.16 11.80 12.41
N ARG A 199 2.00 13.13 12.48
CA ARG A 199 2.06 13.88 13.75
C ARG A 199 0.97 13.44 14.73
N LEU A 200 -0.24 13.17 14.25
CA LEU A 200 -1.34 12.69 15.10
C LEU A 200 -1.02 11.31 15.70
N PHE A 201 -0.50 10.38 14.90
CA PHE A 201 -0.07 9.07 15.39
C PHE A 201 1.05 9.23 16.43
N LYS A 202 2.10 10.00 16.12
CA LYS A 202 3.22 10.23 17.04
C LYS A 202 2.79 10.78 18.40
N LYS A 203 1.77 11.64 18.44
CA LYS A 203 1.21 12.19 19.69
C LYS A 203 0.45 11.16 20.55
N ILE A 204 -0.07 10.11 19.93
CA ILE A 204 -0.88 9.08 20.61
C ILE A 204 -0.03 7.87 20.99
N CYS A 205 1.03 7.59 20.24
CA CYS A 205 1.95 6.49 20.54
C CYS A 205 2.59 6.66 21.93
N PRO A 206 2.88 5.54 22.63
CA PRO A 206 3.65 5.57 23.88
C PRO A 206 5.01 6.29 23.71
N PRO A 207 5.52 6.98 24.74
CA PRO A 207 6.78 7.76 24.65
C PRO A 207 7.99 6.96 24.14
N ASN A 208 8.10 5.68 24.50
CA ASN A 208 9.21 4.79 24.13
C ASN A 208 8.91 3.97 22.86
N THR A 209 8.27 4.58 21.87
CA THR A 209 7.93 3.92 20.60
C THR A 209 8.93 4.26 19.50
N LEU A 210 9.49 3.24 18.84
CA LEU A 210 10.13 3.42 17.54
C LEU A 210 9.07 3.80 16.50
N PHE A 211 9.15 5.02 15.98
CA PHE A 211 8.19 5.55 15.02
C PHE A 211 8.81 5.61 13.62
N LEU A 212 8.51 4.59 12.82
CA LEU A 212 9.00 4.42 11.45
C LEU A 212 7.88 4.72 10.44
N ILE A 213 8.18 5.60 9.48
CA ILE A 213 7.35 5.87 8.30
C ILE A 213 8.11 5.33 7.10
N VAL A 214 7.46 4.53 6.26
CA VAL A 214 8.02 4.00 5.01
C VAL A 214 7.04 4.19 3.86
N SER A 215 7.55 4.61 2.72
CA SER A 215 6.90 4.58 1.42
C SER A 215 7.57 3.50 0.59
N ASP A 216 6.79 2.58 0.04
CA ASP A 216 7.26 1.49 -0.82
C ASP A 216 7.87 2.02 -2.12
N HIS A 217 7.32 3.09 -2.68
CA HIS A 217 7.87 3.84 -3.80
C HIS A 217 7.51 5.33 -3.70
N GLY A 218 8.10 6.14 -4.56
CA GLY A 218 7.73 7.53 -4.79
C GLY A 218 6.97 7.69 -6.10
N MET A 219 6.94 8.92 -6.61
CA MET A 219 6.19 9.29 -7.82
C MET A 219 6.98 10.29 -8.66
N LYS A 220 7.10 10.02 -9.96
CA LYS A 220 7.66 10.90 -10.99
C LYS A 220 6.55 11.44 -11.89
N VAL A 221 6.76 12.61 -12.47
CA VAL A 221 5.82 13.17 -13.45
C VAL A 221 5.93 12.37 -14.74
N ILE A 222 4.81 12.03 -15.36
CA ILE A 222 4.82 11.53 -16.75
C ILE A 222 5.01 12.74 -17.67
N PRO A 223 6.09 12.82 -18.46
CA PRO A 223 6.40 13.98 -19.31
C PRO A 223 5.22 14.41 -20.17
N GLY A 224 4.98 15.72 -20.23
CA GLY A 224 3.87 16.30 -21.01
C GLY A 224 2.48 16.12 -20.39
N THR A 225 2.36 15.58 -19.17
CA THR A 225 1.05 15.37 -18.52
C THR A 225 1.02 15.87 -17.07
N LYS A 226 -0.19 15.98 -16.50
CA LYS A 226 -0.38 16.25 -15.06
C LYS A 226 -0.23 14.99 -14.18
N TYR A 227 -0.12 13.82 -14.79
CA TYR A 227 -0.21 12.53 -14.13
C TYR A 227 1.15 12.08 -13.56
N GLY A 228 1.09 11.10 -12.67
CA GLY A 228 2.25 10.50 -12.02
C GLY A 228 2.44 9.03 -12.40
N ASP A 229 3.68 8.61 -12.41
CA ASP A 229 4.12 7.22 -12.49
C ASP A 229 5.10 6.91 -11.35
N HIS A 230 5.33 5.64 -11.03
CA HIS A 230 6.19 5.26 -9.91
C HIS A 230 7.65 5.68 -10.16
N SER A 231 8.33 6.17 -9.12
CA SER A 231 9.79 6.36 -9.15
C SER A 231 10.52 5.08 -8.77
N ASP A 232 11.82 5.03 -9.05
CA ASP A 232 12.68 3.87 -8.76
C ASP A 232 13.24 3.85 -7.33
N TYR A 233 12.65 4.66 -6.45
CA TYR A 233 13.01 4.76 -5.03
C TYR A 233 11.76 5.03 -4.20
N GLY A 234 11.75 4.52 -2.98
CA GLY A 234 10.83 4.88 -1.89
C GLY A 234 11.49 5.84 -0.89
N PHE A 235 10.87 5.99 0.27
CA PHE A 235 11.37 6.88 1.33
C PHE A 235 11.14 6.27 2.71
N TYR A 236 12.02 6.58 3.65
CA TYR A 236 11.80 6.27 5.06
C TYR A 236 12.10 7.47 5.95
N SER A 237 11.49 7.48 7.14
CA SER A 237 11.84 8.38 8.24
C SER A 237 11.61 7.68 9.57
N VAL A 238 12.57 7.78 10.48
CA VAL A 238 12.53 7.16 11.81
C VAL A 238 12.94 8.16 12.89
N ASN A 239 12.28 8.09 14.05
CA ASN A 239 12.51 9.06 15.14
C ASN A 239 13.89 8.95 15.79
N ILE A 240 14.49 7.76 15.81
CA ILE A 240 15.87 7.52 16.28
C ILE A 240 16.78 7.14 15.11
N PRO A 241 18.06 7.55 15.11
CA PRO A 241 19.01 7.09 14.11
C PRO A 241 19.24 5.57 14.26
N LEU A 242 19.21 4.86 13.14
CA LEU A 242 19.45 3.42 13.04
C LEU A 242 20.70 3.12 12.19
N GLY A 243 21.30 4.13 11.56
CA GLY A 243 22.46 3.96 10.70
C GLY A 243 22.16 3.15 9.45
N LEU A 244 20.98 3.35 8.83
CA LEU A 244 20.54 2.54 7.68
C LEU A 244 21.35 2.80 6.41
N GLY A 245 22.11 3.89 6.38
CA GLY A 245 22.99 4.26 5.27
C GLY A 245 22.24 4.68 4.01
N GLU A 246 23.02 4.91 2.97
CA GLU A 246 22.51 5.13 1.61
C GLU A 246 22.27 3.76 0.96
N ASN A 247 21.15 3.60 0.25
CA ASN A 247 20.75 2.38 -0.46
C ASN A 247 20.12 1.25 0.38
N ILE A 248 19.50 1.57 1.52
CA ILE A 248 18.67 0.58 2.25
C ILE A 248 17.61 -0.02 1.32
N LYS A 249 17.52 -1.34 1.28
CA LYS A 249 16.54 -2.04 0.44
C LYS A 249 15.24 -2.24 1.20
N ILE A 250 14.14 -2.35 0.46
CA ILE A 250 12.81 -2.48 1.08
C ILE A 250 12.65 -3.75 1.94
N TYR A 251 13.32 -4.85 1.59
CA TYR A 251 13.29 -6.09 2.37
C TYR A 251 14.20 -6.07 3.61
N ASP A 252 15.16 -5.13 3.69
CA ASP A 252 16.06 -5.04 4.85
C ASP A 252 15.30 -4.65 6.13
N PHE A 253 14.20 -3.90 5.99
CA PHE A 253 13.35 -3.48 7.10
C PHE A 253 12.79 -4.65 7.91
N THR A 254 12.48 -5.80 7.29
CA THR A 254 12.06 -6.99 8.05
C THR A 254 13.15 -7.43 9.02
N LYS A 255 14.41 -7.53 8.56
CA LYS A 255 15.53 -7.97 9.39
C LYS A 255 15.82 -6.97 10.50
N ILE A 256 15.82 -5.68 10.17
CA ILE A 256 16.01 -4.59 11.14
C ILE A 256 14.95 -4.66 12.24
N MET A 257 13.67 -4.73 11.86
CA MET A 257 12.59 -4.75 12.83
C MET A 257 12.58 -6.04 13.67
N LYS A 258 12.92 -7.20 13.09
CA LYS A 258 13.12 -8.43 13.86
C LYS A 258 14.24 -8.24 14.90
N LYS A 259 15.39 -7.67 14.53
CA LYS A 259 16.49 -7.41 15.47
C LYS A 259 16.07 -6.45 16.59
N LEU A 260 15.29 -5.41 16.27
CA LEU A 260 14.87 -4.39 17.24
C LEU A 260 13.73 -4.85 18.16
N LEU A 261 12.85 -5.74 17.71
CA LEU A 261 11.60 -6.08 18.41
C LEU A 261 11.50 -7.55 18.87
N ALA A 262 12.36 -8.45 18.37
CA ALA A 262 12.38 -9.85 18.77
C ALA A 262 13.39 -10.15 19.88
N CYS A 263 14.34 -9.26 20.16
CA CYS A 263 15.10 -9.31 21.40
C CYS A 263 14.27 -8.66 22.50
N ASP A 264 13.93 -9.40 23.55
CA ASP A 264 13.50 -8.80 24.80
C ASP A 264 14.70 -8.02 25.35
N ILE A 265 14.65 -6.68 25.27
CA ILE A 265 15.57 -5.77 26.00
C ILE A 265 14.97 -5.56 27.39
#